data_AF-T0J457-F1
#
_entry.id   AF-T0J457-F1
#
_cell.length_a   1.000
_cell.length_b   1.000
_cell.length_c   1.000
_cell.angle_alpha   90.00
_cell.angle_beta   90.00
_cell.angle_gamma   90.00
#
_symmetry.space_group_name_H-M   'P 1'
#
loop_
_entity.id
_entity.type
_entity.pdbx_description
1 polymer ?
#
loop_
_entity_poly.entity_id
_entity_poly.type
_entity_poly.pdbx_seq_one_letter_code
_entity_poly.pdbx_strand_id
1 'polypeptide(L)'
;MPLIERAAQALAKSQHGQDDFHRLAPDAQEQLRENVRAVIRALRVPTPGMCEAGHKLLEQDRGHSVGNSDAHDAWQIMVDAAIGAFASKSAVDVRSD
;
A
#
# COMPACT_ATOMS: atom_id res chain seq x y z
N MET A 1 -3.92 -9.09 -13.45
CA MET A 1 -3.53 -7.71 -13.77
C MET A 1 -2.24 -7.36 -13.03
N PRO A 2 -1.20 -6.86 -13.72
CA PRO A 2 0.05 -6.39 -13.09
C PRO A 2 -0.19 -5.27 -12.07
N LEU A 3 0.63 -5.21 -11.02
CA LEU A 3 0.52 -4.18 -9.96
C LEU A 3 0.57 -2.76 -10.54
N ILE A 4 1.44 -2.53 -11.51
CA ILE A 4 1.63 -1.20 -12.14
C ILE A 4 0.34 -0.75 -12.83
N GLU A 5 -0.32 -1.64 -13.55
CA GLU A 5 -1.56 -1.33 -14.27
C GLU A 5 -2.71 -1.06 -13.29
N ARG A 6 -2.85 -1.91 -12.26
CA ARG A 6 -3.83 -1.70 -11.19
C ARG A 6 -3.66 -0.35 -10.50
N ALA A 7 -2.42 0.02 -10.19
CA ALA A 7 -2.11 1.29 -9.54
C ALA A 7 -2.29 2.49 -10.49
N ALA A 8 -2.00 2.32 -11.78
CA ALA A 8 -2.24 3.37 -12.79
C ALA A 8 -3.74 3.64 -12.98
N GLN A 9 -4.57 2.60 -13.00
CA GLN A 9 -6.04 2.72 -12.99
C GLN A 9 -6.53 3.43 -11.73
N ALA A 10 -6.02 3.06 -10.54
CA ALA A 10 -6.37 3.74 -9.30
C ALA A 10 -5.97 5.23 -9.32
N LEU A 11 -4.82 5.56 -9.91
CA LEU A 11 -4.37 6.94 -10.06
C LEU A 11 -5.24 7.72 -11.05
N ALA A 12 -5.59 7.14 -12.20
CA ALA A 12 -6.53 7.74 -13.16
C ALA A 12 -7.88 8.03 -12.50
N LYS A 13 -8.43 7.05 -11.77
CA LYS A 13 -9.68 7.22 -11.01
C LYS A 13 -9.61 8.34 -9.99
N SER A 14 -8.48 8.49 -9.29
CA SER A 14 -8.27 9.59 -8.35
C SER A 14 -8.23 10.96 -9.04
N GLN A 15 -7.63 11.05 -10.23
CA GLN A 15 -7.50 12.30 -10.98
C GLN A 15 -8.79 12.73 -11.68
N HIS A 16 -9.59 11.78 -12.19
CA HIS A 16 -10.74 12.06 -13.06
C HIS A 16 -12.10 11.69 -12.42
N GLY A 17 -12.10 11.15 -11.20
CA GLY A 17 -13.30 10.74 -10.47
C GLY A 17 -13.95 9.44 -10.96
N GLN A 18 -13.43 8.85 -12.04
CA GLN A 18 -13.89 7.58 -12.62
C GLN A 18 -12.70 6.86 -13.25
N ASP A 19 -12.75 5.53 -13.29
CA ASP A 19 -11.69 4.72 -13.90
C ASP A 19 -11.81 4.79 -15.43
N ASP A 20 -11.10 5.73 -16.01
CA ASP A 20 -11.06 6.01 -17.44
C ASP A 20 -9.68 5.76 -18.05
N PHE A 21 -8.81 5.03 -17.33
CA PHE A 21 -7.41 4.81 -17.74
C PHE A 21 -7.28 4.34 -19.20
N HIS A 22 -8.10 3.37 -19.62
CA HIS A 22 -8.07 2.84 -20.99
C HIS A 22 -8.63 3.80 -22.05
N ARG A 23 -9.30 4.88 -21.66
CA ARG A 23 -9.81 5.94 -22.55
C ARG A 23 -8.84 7.12 -22.68
N LEU A 24 -7.83 7.19 -21.82
CA LEU A 24 -6.77 8.20 -21.92
C LEU A 24 -5.93 7.99 -23.17
N ALA A 25 -5.34 9.07 -23.68
CA ALA A 25 -4.34 9.01 -24.74
C ALA A 25 -3.16 8.10 -24.33
N PRO A 26 -2.52 7.38 -25.25
CA PRO A 26 -1.42 6.45 -24.93
C PRO A 26 -0.30 7.09 -24.09
N ASP A 27 0.08 8.33 -24.40
CA ASP A 27 1.13 9.04 -23.67
C ASP A 27 0.72 9.35 -22.23
N ALA A 28 -0.55 9.68 -22.00
CA ALA A 28 -1.09 9.91 -20.66
C ALA A 28 -1.14 8.60 -19.85
N GLN A 29 -1.50 7.48 -20.49
CA GLN A 29 -1.44 6.17 -19.84
C GLN A 29 -0.01 5.82 -19.42
N GLU A 30 0.98 6.06 -20.30
CA GLU A 30 2.36 5.75 -19.98
C GLU A 30 2.92 6.66 -18.89
N GLN A 31 2.55 7.95 -18.89
CA GLN A 31 2.92 8.86 -17.81
C GLN A 31 2.40 8.38 -16.44
N LEU A 32 1.16 7.86 -16.38
CA LEU A 32 0.62 7.26 -15.15
C LEU A 32 1.41 6.01 -14.73
N ARG A 33 1.78 5.14 -15.68
CA ARG A 33 2.63 3.97 -15.38
C ARG A 33 4.00 4.36 -14.86
N GLU A 34 4.65 5.38 -15.45
CA GLU A 34 5.93 5.90 -14.98
C GLU A 34 5.84 6.50 -13.58
N ASN A 35 4.79 7.27 -13.29
CA ASN A 35 4.54 7.80 -11.95
C ASN A 35 4.41 6.66 -10.92
N VAL A 36 3.67 5.61 -11.26
CA VAL A 36 3.54 4.41 -10.40
C VAL A 36 4.88 3.70 -10.20
N ARG A 37 5.69 3.54 -11.26
CA ARG A 37 7.04 2.96 -11.16
C ARG A 37 7.92 3.77 -10.21
N ALA A 38 7.85 5.10 -10.27
CA ALA A 38 8.62 5.97 -9.39
C ALA A 38 8.24 5.77 -7.91
N VAL A 39 6.94 5.73 -7.61
CA VAL A 39 6.43 5.49 -6.25
C VAL A 39 6.86 4.11 -5.73
N ILE A 40 6.70 3.05 -6.52
CA ILE A 40 7.09 1.69 -6.12
C ILE A 40 8.61 1.61 -5.86
N ARG A 41 9.43 2.26 -6.69
CA ARG A 41 10.89 2.31 -6.47
C ARG A 41 11.23 3.00 -5.16
N ALA A 42 10.52 4.07 -4.80
CA ALA A 42 10.70 4.76 -3.53
C ALA A 42 10.32 3.86 -2.33
N LEU A 43 9.21 3.11 -2.44
CA LEU A 43 8.76 2.17 -1.40
C LEU A 43 9.67 0.95 -1.20
N ARG A 44 10.63 0.70 -2.10
CA ARG A 44 11.57 -0.42 -1.96
C ARG A 44 12.42 -0.32 -0.69
N VAL A 45 12.66 0.90 -0.20
CA VAL A 45 13.37 1.13 1.07
C VAL A 45 12.32 1.50 2.12
N PRO A 46 11.93 0.57 3.01
CA PRO A 46 10.93 0.85 4.04
C PRO A 46 11.47 1.87 5.06
N THR A 47 10.56 2.67 5.61
CA THR A 47 10.89 3.55 6.74
C THR A 47 10.96 2.74 8.04
N PRO A 48 11.59 3.26 9.12
CA PRO A 48 11.63 2.56 10.41
C PRO A 48 10.24 2.17 10.94
N GLY A 49 9.24 3.05 10.81
CA GLY A 49 7.88 2.75 11.26
C GLY A 49 7.20 1.63 10.46
N MET A 50 7.52 1.47 9.18
CA MET A 50 7.07 0.33 8.39
C MET A 50 7.69 -0.97 8.93
N CYS A 51 9.02 -0.97 9.13
CA CYS A 51 9.73 -2.14 9.66
C CYS A 51 9.20 -2.56 11.03
N GLU A 52 8.95 -1.60 11.92
CA GLU A 52 8.37 -1.85 13.24
C GLU A 52 6.98 -2.51 13.14
N ALA A 53 6.11 -2.01 12.27
CA ALA A 53 4.78 -2.57 12.06
C ALA A 53 4.83 -4.02 11.55
N GLY A 54 5.70 -4.31 10.59
CA GLY A 54 5.90 -5.68 10.08
C GLY A 54 6.50 -6.62 11.13
N HIS A 55 7.51 -6.16 11.86
CA HIS A 55 8.14 -6.93 12.93
C HIS A 55 7.17 -7.27 14.05
N LYS A 56 6.33 -6.31 14.46
CA LYS A 56 5.29 -6.52 15.47
C LYS A 56 4.37 -7.68 15.09
N LEU A 57 3.86 -7.71 13.86
CA LEU A 57 3.02 -8.81 13.38
C LEU A 57 3.74 -10.16 13.44
N LEU A 58 4.97 -10.21 12.90
CA LEU A 58 5.69 -11.47 12.75
C LEU A 58 6.12 -12.05 14.10
N GLU A 59 6.70 -11.24 14.98
CA GLU A 59 7.20 -11.73 16.26
C GLU A 59 6.12 -11.90 17.32
N GLN A 60 5.17 -10.96 17.41
CA GLN A 60 4.20 -10.93 18.52
C GLN A 60 2.96 -11.76 18.21
N ASP A 61 2.49 -11.75 16.96
CA ASP A 61 1.20 -12.37 16.61
C ASP A 61 1.33 -13.73 15.92
N ARG A 62 2.49 -14.06 15.34
CA ARG A 62 2.71 -15.28 14.53
C ARG A 62 3.80 -16.22 15.05
N GLY A 63 4.74 -15.75 15.88
CA GLY A 63 5.78 -16.58 16.49
C GLY A 63 6.97 -16.87 15.56
N HIS A 64 7.68 -17.99 15.79
CA HIS A 64 9.02 -18.23 15.19
C HIS A 64 9.02 -18.81 13.77
N SER A 65 7.89 -19.30 13.26
CA SER A 65 7.79 -19.85 11.91
C SER A 65 7.02 -18.89 11.00
N VAL A 66 7.74 -18.23 10.09
CA VAL A 66 7.15 -17.32 9.09
C VAL A 66 6.83 -18.11 7.82
N GLY A 67 5.56 -18.19 7.47
CA GLY A 67 5.08 -18.76 6.22
C GLY A 67 4.89 -17.72 5.12
N ASN A 68 4.55 -18.18 3.91
CA ASN A 68 4.25 -17.30 2.77
C ASN A 68 3.07 -16.36 3.03
N SER A 69 2.07 -16.77 3.82
CA SER A 69 0.95 -15.93 4.24
C SER A 69 1.40 -14.79 5.15
N ASP A 70 2.35 -15.04 6.06
CA ASP A 70 2.83 -14.04 6.99
C ASP A 70 3.65 -12.96 6.28
N ALA A 71 4.41 -13.34 5.26
CA ALA A 71 5.10 -12.39 4.38
C ALA A 71 4.11 -11.48 3.62
N HIS A 72 2.96 -12.03 3.20
CA HIS A 72 1.90 -11.27 2.56
C HIS A 72 1.25 -10.27 3.54
N ASP A 73 0.86 -10.74 4.73
CA ASP A 73 0.22 -9.92 5.76
C ASP A 73 1.17 -8.82 6.25
N ALA A 74 2.45 -9.16 6.47
CA ALA A 74 3.48 -8.20 6.86
C ALA A 74 3.65 -7.11 5.81
N TRP A 75 3.68 -7.47 4.52
CA TRP A 75 3.73 -6.47 3.44
C TRP A 75 2.54 -5.50 3.48
N GLN A 76 1.32 -6.00 3.69
CA GLN A 76 0.14 -5.15 3.79
C GLN A 76 0.23 -4.17 4.97
N ILE A 77 0.59 -4.66 6.16
CA ILE A 77 0.74 -3.83 7.35
C ILE A 77 1.84 -2.78 7.19
N MET A 78 2.97 -3.15 6.57
CA MET A 78 4.06 -2.21 6.27
C MET A 78 3.59 -1.09 5.34
N VAL A 79 2.83 -1.41 4.29
CA VAL A 79 2.30 -0.40 3.35
C VAL A 79 1.25 0.49 4.04
N ASP A 80 0.37 -0.10 4.86
CA ASP A 80 -0.63 0.63 5.63
C ASP A 80 0.01 1.63 6.61
N ALA A 81 1.14 1.26 7.23
CA ALA A 81 1.93 2.17 8.06
C ALA A 81 2.52 3.32 7.23
N ALA A 82 2.99 3.06 6.01
CA ALA A 82 3.54 4.08 5.11
C ALA A 82 2.51 5.13 4.69
N ILE A 83 1.26 4.71 4.47
CA ILE A 83 0.16 5.61 4.06
C ILE A 83 -0.60 6.20 5.25
N GLY A 84 -0.20 5.89 6.49
CA GLY A 84 -0.81 6.41 7.71
C GLY A 84 -2.17 5.78 8.08
N ALA A 85 -2.53 4.65 7.49
CA ALA A 85 -3.84 4.01 7.69
C ALA A 85 -4.05 3.49 9.14
N PHE A 86 -2.98 3.22 9.89
CA PHE A 86 -3.07 2.77 11.28
C PHE A 86 -3.46 3.88 12.28
N ALA A 87 -3.23 5.15 11.96
CA ALA A 87 -3.57 6.25 12.87
C ALA A 87 -5.10 6.47 13.01
N SER A 88 -5.92 5.90 12.12
CA SER A 88 -7.37 6.11 12.12
C SER A 88 -8.17 5.06 12.88
N LYS A 89 -7.60 3.90 13.26
CA LYS A 89 -8.32 2.86 14.01
C LYS A 89 -8.32 3.07 15.53
N SER A 90 -7.30 3.71 16.10
CA SER A 90 -7.23 3.91 17.56
C SER A 90 -8.11 5.05 18.10
N ALA A 91 -8.67 5.89 17.22
CA ALA A 91 -9.47 7.05 17.65
C ALA A 91 -10.96 6.74 17.92
N VAL A 92 -11.43 5.52 17.61
CA VAL A 92 -12.84 5.15 17.74
C VAL A 92 -13.14 4.33 19.03
N ASP A 93 -12.13 3.72 19.66
CA ASP A 93 -12.31 2.79 20.80
C ASP A 93 -12.07 3.39 22.20
N VAL A 94 -12.02 4.72 22.37
CA VAL A 94 -11.80 5.35 23.70
C VAL A 94 -13.02 6.18 24.18
N ARG A 95 -14.22 5.89 23.67
CA ARG A 95 -15.48 6.47 24.20
C ARG A 95 -16.63 5.48 24.16
N SER A 96 -16.55 4.43 24.97
CA SER A 96 -17.70 3.74 25.57
C SER A 96 -17.18 2.86 26.69
N ASP A 97 -17.15 3.42 27.90
CA ASP A 97 -17.62 2.83 29.17
C ASP A 97 -17.32 3.77 30.34
#